data_AF-A0A8J6DPY8-F1
#
_entry.id   AF-A0A8J6DPY8-F1
#
_cell.length_a   1.000
_cell.length_b   1.000
_cell.length_c   1.000
_cell.angle_alpha   90.00
_cell.angle_beta   90.00
_cell.angle_gamma   90.00
#
_symmetry.space_group_name_H-M   'P 1'
#
loop_
_entity.id
_entity.type
_entity.pdbx_description
1 polymer ?
#
loop_
_entity_poly.entity_id
_entity_poly.type
_entity_poly.pdbx_seq_one_letter_code
_entity_poly.pdbx_strand_id
1 'polypeptide(L)'
;GVTIVKPIVYGNVARYFGKKREEDGHTHQWTVYVKPYRNEDMSAYVKKIQFKLHESYGNPLRVVTKPPYEITETGWGEFEIIIKIFFIDPNERPVTLYHLLKLFQSDTNAMLGKKTVVSEFYDEMIFQDPTAMMQQLLTTSRQLTLGAYKHETE
;
A
#
# COMPACT_ATOMS: atom_id res chain seq x y z
N GLY A 1 -2.80 -28.08 11.46
CA GLY A 1 -2.59 -27.38 10.19
C GLY A 1 -1.32 -26.55 10.24
N VAL A 2 -0.78 -26.19 9.08
CA VAL A 2 0.36 -25.24 8.99
C VAL A 2 -0.21 -23.83 8.87
N THR A 3 0.30 -22.89 9.65
CA THR A 3 -0.06 -21.47 9.54
C THR A 3 1.18 -20.67 9.21
N ILE A 4 1.12 -19.87 8.15
CA ILE A 4 2.18 -18.94 7.76
C ILE A 4 1.63 -17.52 7.86
N VAL A 5 2.41 -16.62 8.43
CA VAL A 5 2.06 -15.21 8.62
C VAL A 5 3.02 -14.35 7.81
N LYS A 6 2.49 -13.43 7.01
CA LYS A 6 3.25 -12.42 6.26
C LYS A 6 2.83 -11.02 6.69
N PRO A 7 3.62 -10.36 7.57
CA PRO A 7 3.32 -9.02 8.02
C PRO A 7 3.57 -7.97 6.92
N ILE A 8 2.65 -7.03 6.80
CA ILE A 8 2.66 -5.95 5.81
C ILE A 8 2.43 -4.61 6.48
N VAL A 9 2.80 -3.56 5.77
CA VAL A 9 2.39 -2.19 6.06
C VAL A 9 1.67 -1.66 4.84
N TYR A 10 0.50 -1.07 5.04
CA TYR A 10 -0.25 -0.40 4.00
C TYR A 10 -0.69 0.99 4.46
N GLY A 11 -0.87 1.90 3.52
CA GLY A 11 -1.28 3.25 3.86
C GLY A 11 -0.97 4.25 2.76
N ASN A 12 -0.89 5.53 3.13
CA ASN A 12 -0.47 6.57 2.22
C ASN A 12 0.47 7.59 2.88
N VAL A 13 1.27 8.22 2.03
CA VAL A 13 1.90 9.51 2.30
C VAL A 13 1.21 10.59 1.46
N ALA A 14 1.18 11.82 1.94
CA ALA A 14 0.65 12.96 1.19
C ALA A 14 1.44 14.22 1.50
N ARG A 15 1.59 15.09 0.50
CA ARG A 15 2.30 16.36 0.62
C ARG A 15 1.44 17.48 0.06
N TYR A 16 1.22 18.52 0.88
CA TYR A 16 0.53 19.73 0.45
C TYR A 16 1.42 20.54 -0.50
N PHE A 17 0.86 21.04 -1.60
CA PHE A 17 1.57 21.88 -2.56
C PHE A 17 1.91 23.28 -2.05
N GLY A 18 1.31 23.70 -0.92
CA GLY A 18 1.41 25.08 -0.43
C GLY A 18 0.35 26.00 -1.02
N LYS A 19 -0.23 25.63 -2.16
CA LYS A 19 -1.34 26.33 -2.81
C LYS A 19 -2.22 25.35 -3.58
N LYS A 20 -3.47 25.73 -3.76
CA LYS A 20 -4.36 25.07 -4.73
C LYS A 20 -3.85 25.35 -6.15
N ARG A 21 -3.75 24.30 -6.96
CA ARG A 21 -3.38 24.42 -8.38
C ARG A 21 -4.55 25.00 -9.17
N GLU A 22 -4.24 25.84 -10.16
CA GLU A 22 -5.27 26.55 -10.93
C GLU A 22 -5.89 25.65 -12.01
N GLU A 23 -5.12 24.71 -12.54
CA GLU A 23 -5.51 23.86 -13.66
C GLU A 23 -6.55 22.80 -13.31
N ASP A 24 -6.46 22.20 -12.12
CA ASP A 24 -7.30 21.07 -11.69
C ASP A 24 -7.86 21.24 -10.27
N GLY A 25 -7.48 22.31 -9.57
CA GLY A 25 -7.89 22.54 -8.20
C GLY A 25 -7.28 21.58 -7.17
N HIS A 26 -6.30 20.76 -7.55
CA HIS A 26 -5.65 19.82 -6.64
C HIS A 26 -4.77 20.56 -5.63
N THR A 27 -4.67 20.00 -4.44
CA THR A 27 -3.96 20.62 -3.30
C THR A 27 -2.83 19.74 -2.79
N HIS A 28 -2.89 18.44 -3.02
CA HIS A 28 -1.92 17.48 -2.53
C HIS A 28 -1.43 16.56 -3.66
N GLN A 29 -0.18 16.14 -3.55
CA GLN A 29 0.29 14.88 -4.12
C GLN A 29 0.22 13.82 -3.03
N TRP A 30 -0.14 12.60 -3.38
CA TRP A 30 -0.23 11.49 -2.45
C TRP A 30 0.23 10.19 -3.11
N THR A 31 0.74 9.28 -2.29
CA THR A 31 1.17 7.94 -2.70
C THR A 31 0.54 6.93 -1.75
N VAL A 32 -0.31 6.04 -2.27
CA VAL A 32 -0.84 4.89 -1.54
C VAL A 32 0.02 3.67 -1.84
N TYR A 33 0.28 2.82 -0.86
CA TYR A 33 1.18 1.68 -1.02
C TYR A 33 0.82 0.48 -0.14
N VAL A 34 1.35 -0.67 -0.54
CA VAL A 34 1.52 -1.88 0.28
C VAL A 34 2.98 -2.28 0.21
N LYS A 35 3.59 -2.53 1.36
CA LYS A 35 4.98 -2.99 1.48
C LYS A 35 5.08 -4.12 2.50
N PRO A 36 6.03 -5.05 2.34
CA PRO A 36 6.26 -6.05 3.38
C PRO A 36 6.82 -5.34 4.61
N TYR A 37 6.45 -5.78 5.81
CA TYR A 37 7.06 -5.25 7.04
C TYR A 37 8.51 -5.73 7.18
N ARG A 38 8.78 -6.95 6.72
CA ARG A 38 10.13 -7.54 6.71
C ARG A 38 10.79 -7.32 5.36
N ASN A 39 12.12 -7.43 5.33
CA ASN A 39 12.88 -7.43 4.08
C ASN A 39 12.59 -8.70 3.27
N GLU A 40 11.52 -8.71 2.47
CA GLU A 40 11.16 -9.86 1.64
C GLU A 40 10.57 -9.43 0.30
N ASP A 41 10.83 -10.23 -0.74
CA ASP A 41 10.24 -10.02 -2.04
C ASP A 41 8.81 -10.59 -2.09
N MET A 42 7.83 -9.71 -1.90
CA MET A 42 6.41 -10.08 -2.00
C MET A 42 6.04 -10.62 -3.39
N SER A 43 6.77 -10.27 -4.45
CA SER A 43 6.46 -10.75 -5.81
C SER A 43 6.66 -12.26 -5.97
N ALA A 44 7.33 -12.90 -5.01
CA ALA A 44 7.44 -14.35 -4.93
C ALA A 44 6.10 -15.05 -4.67
N TYR A 45 5.12 -14.38 -4.05
CA TYR A 45 3.82 -14.97 -3.72
C TYR A 45 2.62 -14.08 -4.09
N VAL A 46 2.85 -12.79 -4.37
CA VAL A 46 1.85 -11.83 -4.87
C VAL A 46 1.89 -11.76 -6.38
N LYS A 47 0.74 -12.01 -7.02
CA LYS A 47 0.54 -11.88 -8.47
C LYS A 47 0.33 -10.44 -8.90
N LYS A 48 -0.50 -9.72 -8.14
CA LYS A 48 -0.84 -8.30 -8.39
C LYS A 48 -1.54 -7.70 -7.18
N ILE A 49 -1.43 -6.39 -7.04
CA ILE A 49 -2.23 -5.58 -6.11
C ILE A 49 -3.10 -4.63 -6.93
N GLN A 50 -4.39 -4.61 -6.64
CA GLN A 50 -5.33 -3.67 -7.22
C GLN A 50 -5.63 -2.56 -6.22
N PHE A 51 -5.59 -1.31 -6.67
CA PHE A 51 -6.01 -0.14 -5.93
C PHE A 51 -7.25 0.42 -6.62
N LYS A 52 -8.41 0.31 -5.98
CA LYS A 52 -9.63 0.96 -6.46
C LYS A 52 -9.71 2.35 -5.82
N LEU A 53 -9.50 3.36 -6.65
CA LEU A 53 -9.62 4.76 -6.29
C LEU A 53 -11.08 5.24 -6.37
N HIS A 54 -11.33 6.48 -5.97
CA HIS A 54 -12.62 7.13 -6.17
C HIS A 54 -12.95 7.27 -7.67
N GLU A 55 -14.23 7.14 -8.03
CA GLU A 55 -14.71 7.12 -9.43
C GLU A 55 -14.45 8.44 -10.19
N SER A 56 -14.08 9.51 -9.49
CA SER A 56 -13.64 10.77 -10.12
C SER A 56 -12.28 10.68 -10.81
N TYR A 57 -11.46 9.66 -10.50
CA TYR A 57 -10.20 9.45 -11.17
C TYR A 57 -10.40 8.67 -12.47
N GLY A 58 -9.72 9.09 -13.53
CA GLY A 58 -9.63 8.30 -14.76
C GLY A 58 -8.98 6.94 -14.47
N ASN A 59 -9.59 5.87 -15.01
CA ASN A 59 -9.20 4.48 -14.75
C ASN A 59 -9.05 4.22 -13.24
N PRO A 60 -10.14 4.29 -12.44
CA PRO A 60 -10.06 4.25 -10.98
C PRO A 60 -9.53 2.92 -10.45
N LEU A 61 -9.62 1.84 -11.24
CA LEU A 61 -8.99 0.56 -10.90
C LEU A 61 -7.56 0.50 -11.43
N ARG A 62 -6.58 0.75 -10.56
CA ARG A 62 -5.14 0.64 -10.86
C ARG A 62 -4.62 -0.74 -10.47
N VAL A 63 -3.72 -1.30 -11.27
CA VAL A 63 -3.15 -2.63 -11.03
C VAL A 63 -1.63 -2.56 -11.07
N VAL A 64 -0.99 -3.03 -10.01
CA VAL A 64 0.47 -3.10 -9.90
C VAL A 64 0.89 -4.57 -9.74
N THR A 65 1.78 -5.04 -10.61
CA THR A 65 2.18 -6.46 -10.67
C THR A 65 3.57 -6.72 -10.10
N LYS A 66 4.38 -5.69 -9.89
CA LYS A 66 5.76 -5.78 -9.36
C LYS A 66 6.01 -4.67 -8.35
N PRO A 67 6.88 -4.90 -7.35
CA PRO A 67 7.24 -3.87 -6.38
C PRO A 67 7.99 -2.69 -7.06
N PRO A 68 7.91 -1.47 -6.50
CA PRO A 68 7.10 -1.09 -5.34
C PRO A 68 5.61 -1.10 -5.66
N TYR A 69 4.80 -1.66 -4.76
CA TYR A 69 3.35 -1.73 -4.94
C TYR A 69 2.69 -0.45 -4.47
N GLU A 70 2.82 0.59 -5.29
CA GLU A 70 2.36 1.93 -4.95
C GLU A 70 1.73 2.66 -6.14
N ILE A 71 0.86 3.62 -5.84
CA ILE A 71 0.25 4.52 -6.82
C ILE A 71 0.43 5.94 -6.31
N THR A 72 1.06 6.78 -7.14
CA THR A 72 1.19 8.22 -6.89
C THR A 72 0.20 8.99 -7.76
N GLU A 73 -0.53 9.89 -7.14
CA GLU A 73 -1.56 10.71 -7.77
C GLU A 73 -1.65 12.09 -7.10
N THR A 74 -2.53 12.93 -7.62
CA THR A 74 -2.82 14.25 -7.03
C THR A 74 -4.31 14.39 -6.76
N GLY A 75 -4.68 15.17 -5.75
CA GLY A 75 -6.08 15.34 -5.39
C GLY A 75 -6.29 16.41 -4.33
N TRP A 76 -7.56 16.57 -3.95
CA TRP A 76 -7.98 17.57 -2.96
C TRP A 76 -8.86 17.01 -1.84
N GLY A 77 -9.41 15.81 -1.99
CA GLY A 77 -10.33 15.19 -1.03
C GLY A 77 -9.81 13.84 -0.52
N GLU A 78 -10.20 13.51 0.70
CA GLU A 78 -9.99 12.19 1.33
C GLU A 78 -11.10 11.23 0.90
N PHE A 79 -10.77 9.97 0.63
CA PHE A 79 -11.72 8.94 0.22
C PHE A 79 -11.17 7.55 0.57
N GLU A 80 -12.05 6.54 0.61
CA GLU A 80 -11.64 5.16 0.85
C GLU A 80 -11.04 4.54 -0.42
N ILE A 81 -9.83 4.00 -0.31
CA ILE A 81 -9.15 3.19 -1.32
C ILE A 81 -9.33 1.72 -0.93
N ILE A 82 -9.87 0.92 -1.85
CA ILE A 82 -9.95 -0.54 -1.67
C ILE A 82 -8.69 -1.15 -2.28
N ILE A 83 -7.91 -1.83 -1.45
CA ILE A 83 -6.65 -2.48 -1.84
C ILE A 83 -6.90 -3.98 -1.87
N LYS A 84 -6.71 -4.62 -3.02
CA LYS A 84 -6.95 -6.06 -3.19
C LYS A 84 -5.69 -6.77 -3.66
N ILE A 85 -5.15 -7.64 -2.81
CA ILE A 85 -3.92 -8.40 -3.02
C ILE A 85 -4.30 -9.78 -3.58
N PHE A 86 -3.84 -10.09 -4.78
CA PHE A 86 -4.02 -11.38 -5.42
C PHE A 86 -2.72 -12.19 -5.35
N PHE A 87 -2.83 -13.47 -5.06
CA PHE A 87 -1.69 -14.37 -4.96
C PHE A 87 -1.41 -15.08 -6.29
N ILE A 88 -0.20 -15.62 -6.42
CA ILE A 88 0.22 -16.38 -7.60
C ILE A 88 -0.62 -17.65 -7.73
N ASP A 89 -0.84 -18.37 -6.63
CA ASP A 89 -1.80 -19.46 -6.60
C ASP A 89 -3.23 -18.91 -6.74
N PRO A 90 -3.96 -19.21 -7.83
CA PRO A 90 -5.33 -18.72 -8.02
C PRO A 90 -6.35 -19.34 -7.07
N ASN A 91 -6.01 -20.44 -6.38
CA ASN A 91 -6.88 -21.09 -5.40
C ASN A 91 -6.78 -20.40 -4.02
N GLU A 92 -5.74 -19.59 -3.80
CA GLU A 92 -5.60 -18.80 -2.58
C GLU A 92 -6.50 -17.57 -2.66
N ARG A 93 -7.31 -17.34 -1.61
CA ARG A 93 -8.30 -16.26 -1.61
C ARG A 93 -7.60 -14.90 -1.56
N PRO A 94 -7.96 -13.92 -2.43
CA PRO A 94 -7.41 -12.58 -2.35
C PRO A 94 -7.70 -11.89 -1.01
N VAL A 95 -6.73 -11.14 -0.49
CA VAL A 95 -6.89 -10.27 0.67
C VAL A 95 -7.44 -8.92 0.23
N THR A 96 -8.39 -8.36 0.97
CA THR A 96 -8.95 -7.03 0.72
C THR A 96 -8.74 -6.15 1.95
N LEU A 97 -8.15 -4.98 1.75
CA LEU A 97 -7.92 -3.96 2.77
C LEU A 97 -8.68 -2.68 2.38
N TYR A 98 -9.09 -1.93 3.39
CA TYR A 98 -9.78 -0.65 3.22
C TYR A 98 -8.94 0.43 3.89
N HIS A 99 -8.54 1.45 3.11
CA HIS A 99 -7.68 2.53 3.59
C HIS A 99 -8.31 3.88 3.28
N LEU A 100 -8.57 4.69 4.31
CA LEU A 100 -8.96 6.08 4.11
C LEU A 100 -7.73 6.91 3.74
N LEU A 101 -7.68 7.41 2.51
CA LEU A 101 -6.62 8.31 2.04
C LEU A 101 -6.59 9.56 2.91
N LYS A 102 -5.51 9.76 3.66
CA LYS A 102 -5.32 10.93 4.54
C LYS A 102 -4.50 12.01 3.83
N LEU A 103 -5.07 13.21 3.70
CA LEU A 103 -4.42 14.37 3.08
C LEU A 103 -4.18 15.49 4.10
N PHE A 104 -5.10 15.71 5.02
CA PHE A 104 -5.08 16.85 5.93
C PHE A 104 -4.38 16.52 7.25
N GLN A 105 -3.55 17.44 7.73
CA GLN A 105 -2.88 17.34 9.02
C GLN A 105 -3.85 17.62 10.18
N SER A 106 -3.53 17.09 11.35
CA SER A 106 -4.08 17.60 12.60
C SER A 106 -3.51 18.99 12.91
N ASP A 107 -4.27 19.80 13.64
CA ASP A 107 -3.87 21.18 13.99
C ASP A 107 -2.48 21.24 14.65
N THR A 108 -2.17 20.27 15.52
CA THR A 108 -0.85 20.16 16.17
C THR A 108 0.30 19.99 15.17
N ASN A 109 0.11 19.18 14.12
CA ASN A 109 1.15 18.94 13.11
C ASN A 109 1.33 20.15 12.18
N ALA A 110 0.24 20.87 11.90
CA ALA A 110 0.29 22.12 11.14
C ALA A 110 1.09 23.20 11.89
N MET A 111 0.91 23.30 13.22
CA MET A 111 1.68 24.22 14.07
C MET A 111 3.18 23.89 14.11
N LEU A 112 3.54 22.62 13.94
CA LEU A 112 4.94 22.16 13.84
C LEU A 112 5.53 22.33 12.43
N GLY A 113 4.77 22.87 11.47
CA GLY A 113 5.23 23.13 10.11
C GLY A 113 5.53 21.88 9.29
N LYS A 114 5.03 20.71 9.70
CA LYS A 114 5.16 19.48 8.91
C LYS A 114 4.45 19.72 7.57
N LYS A 115 5.04 19.28 6.46
CA LYS A 115 4.43 19.38 5.11
C LYS A 115 3.93 18.05 4.57
N THR A 116 4.24 16.97 5.27
CA THR A 116 3.93 15.60 4.89
C THR A 116 2.99 14.98 5.91
N VAL A 117 1.96 14.31 5.41
CA VAL A 117 1.05 13.45 6.18
C VAL A 117 1.42 12.01 5.88
N VAL A 118 1.54 11.19 6.91
CA VAL A 118 1.71 9.75 6.81
C VAL A 118 0.56 9.10 7.58
N SER A 119 -0.16 8.20 6.93
CA SER A 119 -1.22 7.40 7.53
C SER A 119 -0.99 5.96 7.08
N GLU A 120 -0.33 5.17 7.93
CA GLU A 120 0.03 3.79 7.64
C GLU A 120 -0.34 2.86 8.79
N PHE A 121 -0.67 1.62 8.44
CA PHE A 121 -1.17 0.59 9.34
C PHE A 121 -0.36 -0.69 9.15
N TYR A 122 -0.05 -1.35 10.26
CA TYR A 122 0.49 -2.70 10.27
C TYR A 122 -0.67 -3.69 10.18
N ASP A 123 -0.49 -4.75 9.39
CA ASP A 123 -1.41 -5.87 9.32
C ASP A 123 -0.67 -7.18 9.01
N GLU A 124 -1.35 -8.31 9.19
CA GLU A 124 -0.79 -9.64 9.00
C GLU A 124 -1.66 -10.46 8.04
N MET A 125 -1.09 -10.83 6.89
CA MET A 125 -1.74 -11.81 6.01
C MET A 125 -1.55 -13.20 6.61
N ILE A 126 -2.66 -13.80 7.05
CA ILE A 126 -2.68 -15.13 7.66
C ILE A 126 -3.06 -16.17 6.61
N PHE A 127 -2.14 -17.10 6.35
CA PHE A 127 -2.37 -18.25 5.47
C PHE A 127 -2.54 -19.49 6.35
N GLN A 128 -3.80 -19.85 6.61
CA GLN A 128 -4.14 -21.05 7.37
C GLN A 128 -4.33 -22.23 6.42
N ASP A 129 -3.52 -23.27 6.61
CA ASP A 129 -3.49 -24.46 5.76
C ASP A 129 -3.35 -24.11 4.26
N PRO A 130 -2.31 -23.33 3.87
CA PRO A 130 -2.10 -22.95 2.48
C PRO A 130 -1.92 -24.18 1.59
N THR A 131 -2.22 -24.03 0.31
CA THR A 131 -1.93 -25.07 -0.69
C THR A 131 -0.42 -25.39 -0.69
N ALA A 132 -0.04 -26.58 -1.14
CA ALA A 132 1.38 -26.95 -1.24
C ALA A 132 2.19 -25.95 -2.10
N MET A 133 1.57 -25.45 -3.18
CA MET A 133 2.17 -24.41 -4.02
C MET A 133 2.36 -23.11 -3.24
N MET A 134 1.31 -22.61 -2.57
CA MET A 134 1.37 -21.36 -1.83
C MET A 134 2.33 -21.44 -0.65
N GLN A 135 2.36 -22.57 0.06
CA GLN A 135 3.34 -22.84 1.11
C GLN A 135 4.78 -22.69 0.59
N GLN A 136 5.10 -23.31 -0.55
CA GLN A 136 6.43 -23.22 -1.16
C GLN A 136 6.80 -21.77 -1.51
N LEU A 137 5.87 -21.03 -2.13
CA LEU A 137 6.07 -19.62 -2.50
C LEU A 137 6.30 -18.73 -1.27
N LEU A 138 5.54 -18.97 -0.20
CA LEU A 138 5.65 -18.21 1.06
C LEU A 138 6.95 -18.47 1.80
N THR A 139 7.52 -19.68 1.72
CA THR A 139 8.76 -20.05 2.44
C THR A 139 10.04 -19.76 1.66
N THR A 140 9.96 -19.61 0.33
CA THR A 140 11.14 -19.44 -0.54
C THR A 140 11.40 -17.97 -0.90
N SER A 141 10.63 -17.02 -0.35
CA SER A 141 10.83 -15.59 -0.62
C SER A 141 12.23 -15.13 -0.19
N ARG A 142 12.92 -14.42 -1.09
CA ARG A 142 14.25 -13.86 -0.84
C ARG A 142 14.14 -12.47 -0.22
N GLN A 143 15.21 -11.99 0.38
CA GLN A 143 15.32 -10.60 0.81
C GLN A 143 15.39 -9.65 -0.40
N LEU A 144 14.79 -8.47 -0.30
CA LEU A 144 14.87 -7.43 -1.34
C LEU A 144 16.24 -6.76 -1.38
N THR A 145 16.85 -6.58 -0.21
CA THR A 145 18.17 -5.93 -0.08
C THR A 145 19.11 -6.79 0.77
N LEU A 146 20.42 -6.63 0.58
CA LEU A 146 21.45 -7.31 1.36
C LEU A 146 21.66 -6.70 2.77
N GLY A 147 21.00 -5.58 3.07
CA GLY A 147 21.17 -4.81 4.30
C GLY A 147 19.89 -4.70 5.13
N ALA A 148 19.93 -3.90 6.20
CA ALA A 148 18.75 -3.62 7.01
C ALA A 148 17.70 -2.89 6.15
N TYR A 149 16.48 -3.44 6.09
CA TYR A 149 15.36 -2.82 5.39
C TYR A 149 14.79 -1.70 6.24
N LYS A 150 14.86 -0.48 5.72
CA LYS A 150 14.25 0.70 6.33
C LYS A 150 12.96 1.03 5.60
N HIS A 151 11.91 1.32 6.35
CA HIS A 151 10.72 1.93 5.79
C HIS A 151 11.01 3.42 5.58
N GLU A 152 11.18 3.85 4.32
CA GLU A 152 11.46 5.26 3.97
C GLU A 152 10.18 6.14 4.04
N THR A 153 9.39 5.99 5.10
CA THR A 153 8.20 6.81 5.36
C THR A 153 8.45 7.95 6.34
N GLU A 154 9.69 8.13 6.81
CA GLU A 154 10.16 9.22 7.68
C GLU A 154 10.72 10.43 6.91
#